data_AF-A0A970RIY1-F1
#
_entry.id   AF-A0A970RIY1-F1
#
_cell.length_a   1.000
_cell.length_b   1.000
_cell.length_c   1.000
_cell.angle_alpha   90.00
_cell.angle_beta   90.00
_cell.angle_gamma   90.00
#
_symmetry.space_group_name_H-M   'P 1'
#
loop_
_entity.id
_entity.type
_entity.pdbx_description
1 polymer ?
#
loop_
_entity_poly.entity_id
_entity_poly.type
_entity_poly.pdbx_seq_one_letter_code
_entity_poly.pdbx_strand_id
1 'polypeptide(L)'
;MNIHFTRRNLFQLFAAILIILIAVLMFIIGKQHALLLDNKTVEDSGTTYQAFSIVEVQVNKEPEIELAARDRDRVDVMGQRHRITVTYTDRSFEEHVFEKKFSVPMSYAMVLISIPALVGGADESVWLQEYIPPTAAVAPVSQEPEIVSDELIPTDF
;
A
#
# COMPACT_ATOMS: atom_id res chain seq x y z
N MET A 1 21.11 33.63 -28.21
CA MET A 1 22.11 32.84 -27.48
C MET A 1 22.48 31.65 -28.36
N ASN A 2 23.56 31.75 -29.13
CA ASN A 2 23.96 30.70 -30.07
C ASN A 2 24.85 29.69 -29.33
N ILE A 3 24.32 28.51 -29.07
CA ILE A 3 25.06 27.44 -28.39
C ILE A 3 25.99 26.78 -29.42
N HIS A 4 27.29 27.06 -29.33
CA HIS A 4 28.29 26.38 -30.16
C HIS A 4 28.60 25.00 -29.59
N PHE A 5 28.16 23.95 -30.28
CA PHE A 5 28.40 22.55 -29.90
C PHE A 5 29.79 22.10 -30.38
N THR A 6 30.79 22.16 -29.51
CA THR A 6 32.08 21.47 -29.73
C THR A 6 31.91 19.96 -29.45
N ARG A 7 32.73 19.10 -30.08
CA ARG A 7 32.73 17.64 -29.82
C ARG A 7 32.73 17.30 -28.32
N ARG A 8 33.49 18.05 -27.51
CA ARG A 8 33.52 17.96 -26.04
C ARG A 8 32.15 18.20 -25.40
N ASN A 9 31.43 19.25 -25.83
CA ASN A 9 30.10 19.59 -25.30
C ASN A 9 29.07 18.52 -25.67
N LEU A 10 29.22 17.87 -26.83
CA LEU A 10 28.35 16.76 -27.24
C LEU A 10 28.56 15.52 -26.36
N PHE A 11 29.80 15.15 -26.05
CA PHE A 11 30.10 14.06 -25.11
C PHE A 11 29.60 14.35 -23.69
N GLN A 12 29.74 15.60 -23.23
CA GLN A 12 29.23 16.03 -21.92
C GLN A 12 27.70 15.99 -21.86
N LEU A 13 27.02 16.46 -22.92
CA LEU A 13 25.57 16.38 -23.01
C LEU A 13 25.07 14.93 -23.05
N PHE A 14 25.72 14.06 -23.81
CA PHE A 14 25.41 12.64 -23.85
C PHE A 14 25.59 11.98 -22.48
N ALA A 15 26.72 12.24 -21.80
CA ALA A 15 26.97 11.73 -20.46
C ALA A 15 25.90 12.22 -19.45
N ALA A 16 25.52 13.50 -19.52
CA ALA A 16 24.47 14.05 -18.68
C ALA A 16 23.11 13.38 -18.93
N ILE A 17 22.73 13.18 -20.20
CA ILE A 17 21.49 12.48 -20.57
C ILE A 17 21.52 11.03 -20.05
N LEU A 18 22.66 10.33 -20.17
CA LEU A 18 22.80 8.96 -19.69
C LEU A 18 22.62 8.88 -18.17
N ILE A 19 23.21 9.81 -17.42
CA ILE A 19 23.04 9.89 -15.96
C ILE A 19 21.57 10.13 -15.59
N ILE A 20 20.90 11.07 -16.28
CA ILE A 20 19.47 11.34 -16.05
C ILE A 20 18.63 10.10 -16.34
N LEU A 21 18.90 9.38 -17.43
CA LEU A 21 18.18 8.16 -17.78
C LEU A 21 18.33 7.08 -16.71
N ILE A 22 19.54 6.89 -16.19
CA ILE A 22 19.80 5.95 -15.10
C ILE A 22 19.06 6.38 -13.83
N ALA A 23 19.09 7.67 -13.48
CA ALA A 23 18.39 8.21 -12.32
C ALA A 23 16.86 7.98 -12.41
N VAL A 24 16.27 8.24 -13.57
CA VAL A 24 14.84 7.97 -13.83
C VAL A 24 14.53 6.48 -13.72
N LEU A 25 15.38 5.61 -14.27
CA LEU A 25 15.19 4.16 -14.17
C LEU A 25 15.25 3.67 -12.73
N MET A 26 16.23 4.13 -11.95
CA MET A 26 16.36 3.79 -10.53
C MET A 26 15.16 4.30 -9.73
N PHE A 27 14.63 5.49 -10.05
CA PHE A 27 13.45 6.04 -9.41
C PHE A 27 12.20 5.18 -9.65
N ILE A 28 11.97 4.73 -10.89
CA ILE A 28 10.80 3.92 -11.25
C ILE A 28 10.83 2.56 -10.56
N ILE A 29 12.00 1.91 -10.50
CA ILE A 29 12.14 0.57 -9.91
C ILE A 29 12.20 0.64 -8.38
N GLY A 30 12.81 1.69 -7.83
CA GLY A 30 13.05 1.84 -6.40
C GLY A 30 11.92 2.51 -5.62
N LYS A 31 10.89 3.06 -6.28
CA LYS A 31 9.75 3.63 -5.55
C LYS A 31 8.98 2.51 -4.85
N GLN A 32 8.80 2.70 -3.55
CA GLN A 32 7.98 1.84 -2.72
C GLN A 32 6.52 2.30 -2.74
N HIS A 33 5.60 1.34 -2.80
CA HIS A 33 4.16 1.53 -2.67
C HIS A 33 3.64 0.70 -1.49
N ALA A 34 2.70 1.27 -0.76
CA ALA A 34 2.01 0.57 0.32
C ALA A 34 0.71 -0.04 -0.21
N LEU A 35 0.56 -1.35 -0.11
CA LEU A 35 -0.67 -2.05 -0.45
C LEU A 35 -1.41 -2.42 0.83
N LEU A 36 -2.68 -2.06 0.90
CA LEU A 36 -3.60 -2.53 1.93
C LEU A 36 -4.43 -3.67 1.34
N LEU A 37 -4.17 -4.88 1.80
CA LEU A 37 -4.92 -6.08 1.41
C LEU A 37 -6.15 -6.16 2.29
N ASP A 38 -7.35 -6.11 1.70
CA ASP A 38 -8.62 -5.99 2.41
C ASP A 38 -9.52 -7.19 2.11
N ASN A 39 -9.87 -7.95 3.16
CA ASN A 39 -10.82 -9.05 3.07
C ASN A 39 -12.18 -8.63 3.65
N LYS A 40 -12.79 -7.59 3.05
CA LYS A 40 -14.11 -7.08 3.43
C LYS A 40 -15.12 -7.31 2.32
N THR A 41 -16.36 -7.52 2.72
CA THR A 41 -17.47 -7.57 1.77
C THR A 41 -17.59 -6.22 1.08
N VAL A 42 -17.62 -6.23 -0.25
CA VAL A 42 -17.76 -5.04 -1.09
C VAL A 42 -19.03 -5.21 -1.93
N GLU A 43 -19.80 -4.13 -2.02
CA GLU A 43 -20.97 -4.04 -2.89
C GLU A 43 -20.64 -3.07 -4.02
N ASP A 44 -20.75 -3.54 -5.26
CA ASP A 44 -20.61 -2.70 -6.45
C ASP A 44 -21.72 -3.02 -7.44
N SER A 45 -22.41 -1.98 -7.91
CA SER A 45 -23.37 -2.07 -9.03
C SER A 45 -24.42 -3.19 -8.91
N GLY A 46 -24.85 -3.53 -7.69
CA GLY A 46 -25.83 -4.60 -7.42
C GLY A 46 -25.23 -6.00 -7.26
N THR A 47 -23.91 -6.14 -7.34
CA THR A 47 -23.17 -7.37 -7.07
C THR A 47 -22.48 -7.28 -5.71
N THR A 48 -22.73 -8.27 -4.85
CA THR A 48 -22.08 -8.37 -3.52
C THR A 48 -20.93 -9.37 -3.58
N TYR A 49 -19.71 -8.89 -3.41
CA TYR A 49 -18.50 -9.69 -3.27
C TYR A 49 -18.29 -10.01 -1.79
N GLN A 50 -18.63 -11.24 -1.39
CA GLN A 50 -18.55 -11.65 0.01
C GLN A 50 -17.11 -11.89 0.45
N ALA A 51 -16.77 -11.43 1.66
CA ALA A 51 -15.49 -11.74 2.28
C ALA A 51 -15.28 -13.26 2.42
N PHE A 52 -14.03 -13.69 2.26
CA PHE A 52 -13.61 -15.05 2.56
C PHE A 52 -13.52 -15.25 4.07
N SER A 53 -13.78 -16.46 4.57
CA SER A 53 -13.62 -16.76 5.99
C SER A 53 -12.17 -16.61 6.44
N ILE A 54 -11.27 -17.22 5.67
CA ILE A 54 -9.82 -17.12 5.76
C ILE A 54 -9.31 -17.09 4.32
N VAL A 55 -8.35 -16.21 4.03
CA VAL A 55 -7.68 -16.13 2.74
C VAL A 55 -6.20 -15.87 2.97
N GLU A 56 -5.36 -16.56 2.22
CA GLU A 56 -3.92 -16.34 2.22
C GLU A 56 -3.55 -15.56 0.96
N VAL A 57 -2.80 -14.47 1.14
CA VAL A 57 -2.44 -13.56 0.06
C VAL A 57 -0.95 -13.36 0.03
N GLN A 58 -0.36 -13.63 -1.13
CA GLN A 58 1.03 -13.35 -1.42
C GLN A 58 1.14 -12.30 -2.53
N VAL A 59 1.94 -11.27 -2.29
CA VAL A 59 2.29 -10.28 -3.31
C VAL A 59 3.74 -10.46 -3.74
N ASN A 60 3.98 -10.71 -5.02
CA ASN A 60 5.28 -11.00 -5.62
C ASN A 60 5.99 -12.21 -4.99
N LYS A 61 7.00 -11.93 -4.16
CA LYS A 61 7.80 -12.91 -3.41
C LYS A 61 7.85 -12.55 -1.92
N GLU A 62 6.96 -11.66 -1.50
CA GLU A 62 6.82 -11.30 -0.09
C GLU A 62 6.22 -12.49 0.68
N PRO A 63 6.35 -12.52 2.02
CA PRO A 63 5.67 -13.49 2.85
C PRO A 63 4.16 -13.49 2.60
N GLU A 64 3.58 -14.68 2.69
CA GLU A 64 2.14 -14.84 2.62
C GLU A 64 1.48 -14.28 3.89
N ILE A 65 0.38 -13.57 3.70
CA ILE A 65 -0.40 -12.94 4.76
C ILE A 65 -1.76 -13.61 4.82
N GLU A 66 -2.07 -14.20 5.97
CA GLU A 66 -3.40 -14.74 6.25
C GLU A 66 -4.33 -13.61 6.72
N LEU A 67 -5.50 -13.49 6.09
CA LEU A 67 -6.51 -12.50 6.41
C LEU A 67 -7.83 -13.20 6.76
N ALA A 68 -8.30 -13.02 7.99
CA ALA A 68 -9.63 -13.43 8.38
C ALA A 68 -10.72 -12.54 7.74
N ALA A 69 -11.97 -12.97 7.81
CA ALA A 69 -13.09 -12.14 7.39
C ALA A 69 -13.08 -10.78 8.12
N ARG A 70 -13.22 -9.70 7.35
CA ARG A 70 -13.21 -8.29 7.80
C ARG A 70 -11.84 -7.75 8.21
N ASP A 71 -10.80 -8.54 8.01
CA ASP A 71 -9.43 -8.14 8.31
C ASP A 71 -8.81 -7.33 7.17
N ARG A 72 -7.78 -6.57 7.51
CA ARG A 72 -6.98 -5.78 6.57
C ARG A 72 -5.56 -5.69 7.08
N ASP A 73 -4.61 -5.99 6.21
CA ASP A 73 -3.19 -5.83 6.52
C ASP A 73 -2.46 -5.06 5.43
N ARG A 74 -1.23 -4.63 5.74
CA ARG A 74 -0.38 -3.84 4.88
C ARG A 74 0.82 -4.66 4.41
N VAL A 75 1.09 -4.61 3.11
CA VAL A 75 2.34 -5.06 2.52
C VAL A 75 3.02 -3.93 1.75
N ASP A 76 4.30 -3.77 1.97
CA ASP A 76 5.12 -2.78 1.29
C ASP A 76 5.83 -3.45 0.11
N VAL A 77 5.71 -2.88 -1.10
CA VAL A 77 6.30 -3.43 -2.32
C VAL A 77 7.08 -2.39 -3.09
N MET A 78 8.09 -2.82 -3.85
CA MET A 78 8.89 -1.95 -4.71
C MET A 78 8.52 -2.10 -6.19
N GLY A 79 8.56 -0.97 -6.89
CA GLY A 79 8.24 -0.87 -8.31
C GLY A 79 6.73 -0.76 -8.57
N GLN A 80 6.37 -0.75 -9.84
CA GLN A 80 5.00 -0.50 -10.29
C GLN A 80 4.23 -1.79 -10.64
N ARG A 81 4.91 -2.83 -11.12
CA ARG A 81 4.26 -4.05 -11.63
C ARG A 81 4.36 -5.16 -10.61
N HIS A 82 3.22 -5.72 -10.23
CA HIS A 82 3.13 -6.75 -9.20
C HIS A 82 2.33 -7.95 -9.68
N ARG A 83 2.56 -9.08 -9.02
CA ARG A 83 1.73 -10.28 -9.07
C ARG A 83 1.11 -10.48 -7.71
N ILE A 84 -0.18 -10.76 -7.67
CA ILE A 84 -0.87 -11.22 -6.47
C ILE A 84 -1.32 -12.66 -6.69
N THR A 85 -1.04 -13.49 -5.70
CA THR A 85 -1.52 -14.87 -5.58
C THR A 85 -2.43 -14.91 -4.36
N VAL A 86 -3.63 -15.43 -4.55
CA VAL A 86 -4.67 -15.52 -3.52
C VAL A 86 -5.07 -16.97 -3.40
N THR A 87 -4.86 -17.56 -2.23
CA THR A 87 -5.29 -18.92 -1.89
C THR A 87 -6.49 -18.81 -0.95
N TYR A 88 -7.63 -19.35 -1.35
CA TYR A 88 -8.85 -19.28 -0.56
C TYR A 88 -9.61 -20.60 -0.56
N THR A 89 -10.33 -20.85 0.53
CA THR A 89 -11.26 -21.98 0.63
C THR A 89 -12.67 -21.54 0.29
N ASP A 90 -13.34 -22.28 -0.58
CA ASP A 90 -14.75 -22.01 -0.92
C ASP A 90 -15.72 -22.61 0.11
N ARG A 91 -17.03 -22.44 -0.13
CA ARG A 91 -18.08 -22.99 0.74
C ARG A 91 -18.20 -24.51 0.65
N SER A 92 -17.62 -25.13 -0.36
CA SER A 92 -17.57 -26.57 -0.58
C SER A 92 -16.35 -27.21 0.09
N PHE A 93 -15.54 -26.43 0.82
CA PHE A 93 -14.28 -26.83 1.44
C PHE A 93 -13.19 -27.22 0.43
N GLU A 94 -13.26 -26.68 -0.79
CA GLU A 94 -12.21 -26.82 -1.79
C GLU A 94 -11.28 -25.61 -1.77
N GLU A 95 -9.98 -25.88 -1.89
CA GLU A 95 -8.93 -24.86 -1.96
C GLU A 95 -8.72 -24.41 -3.41
N HIS A 96 -8.74 -23.10 -3.63
CA HIS A 96 -8.55 -22.49 -4.94
C HIS A 96 -7.40 -21.49 -4.91
N VAL A 97 -6.59 -21.50 -5.97
CA VAL A 97 -5.49 -20.56 -6.16
C VAL A 97 -5.83 -19.62 -7.31
N PHE A 98 -5.83 -18.33 -7.04
CA PHE A 98 -6.07 -17.27 -8.01
C PHE A 98 -4.81 -16.41 -8.18
N GLU A 99 -4.33 -16.30 -9.42
CA GLU A 99 -3.20 -15.42 -9.74
C GLU A 99 -3.60 -14.29 -10.68
N LYS A 100 -3.15 -13.07 -10.37
CA LYS A 100 -3.33 -11.92 -11.27
C LYS A 100 -2.11 -11.00 -11.25
N LYS A 101 -1.79 -10.44 -12.41
CA LYS A 101 -0.80 -9.37 -12.55
C LYS A 101 -1.51 -8.03 -12.59
N PHE A 102 -0.96 -7.04 -11.90
CA PHE A 102 -1.50 -5.69 -11.86
C PHE A 102 -0.39 -4.64 -11.79
N SER A 103 -0.77 -3.39 -11.97
CA SER A 103 0.16 -2.27 -11.98
C SER A 103 -0.35 -1.17 -11.06
N VAL A 104 0.47 -0.72 -10.12
CA VAL A 104 0.14 0.39 -9.22
C VAL A 104 0.48 1.73 -9.90
N PRO A 105 -0.48 2.66 -10.02
CA PRO A 105 -0.20 4.00 -10.55
C PRO A 105 0.86 4.74 -9.72
N MET A 106 1.79 5.41 -10.40
CA MET A 106 2.91 6.11 -9.77
C MET A 106 2.44 7.28 -8.87
N SER A 107 1.25 7.81 -9.10
CA SER A 107 0.64 8.87 -8.31
C SER A 107 0.23 8.41 -6.91
N TYR A 108 -0.10 7.13 -6.74
CA TYR A 108 -0.66 6.62 -5.49
C TYR A 108 0.45 6.25 -4.50
N ALA A 109 0.40 6.84 -3.31
CA ALA A 109 1.29 6.47 -2.22
C ALA A 109 0.85 5.15 -1.56
N MET A 110 -0.45 4.99 -1.36
CA MET A 110 -1.07 3.81 -0.78
C MET A 110 -2.28 3.38 -1.61
N VAL A 111 -2.41 2.08 -1.81
CA VAL A 111 -3.48 1.48 -2.60
C VAL A 111 -4.18 0.42 -1.77
N LEU A 112 -5.50 0.41 -1.82
CA LEU A 112 -6.33 -0.62 -1.24
C LEU A 112 -6.68 -1.66 -2.30
N ILE A 113 -6.46 -2.93 -1.97
CA ILE A 113 -6.84 -4.09 -2.78
C ILE A 113 -7.94 -4.86 -2.07
N SER A 114 -9.14 -4.86 -2.64
CA SER A 114 -10.23 -5.73 -2.17
C SER A 114 -10.06 -7.14 -2.73
N ILE A 115 -9.71 -8.09 -1.86
CA ILE A 115 -9.49 -9.50 -2.25
C ILE A 115 -10.78 -10.15 -2.79
N PRO A 116 -11.97 -9.97 -2.16
CA PRO A 116 -13.21 -10.53 -2.69
C PRO A 116 -13.60 -9.99 -4.06
N ALA A 117 -13.45 -8.69 -4.29
CA ALA A 117 -13.78 -8.08 -5.57
C ALA A 117 -12.77 -8.48 -6.67
N LEU A 118 -11.49 -8.62 -6.31
CA LEU A 118 -10.44 -9.10 -7.21
C LEU A 118 -10.71 -10.52 -7.70
N VAL A 119 -10.98 -11.46 -6.78
CA VAL A 119 -11.26 -12.87 -7.11
C VAL A 119 -12.62 -13.01 -7.80
N GLY A 120 -13.61 -12.19 -7.39
CA GLY A 120 -14.93 -12.14 -8.01
C GLY A 120 -14.96 -11.55 -9.42
N GLY A 121 -13.81 -11.14 -9.97
CA GLY A 121 -13.72 -10.64 -11.35
C GLY A 121 -14.28 -9.24 -11.56
N ALA A 122 -14.36 -8.42 -10.50
CA ALA A 122 -14.77 -7.02 -10.61
C ALA A 122 -13.80 -6.21 -11.48
N ASP A 123 -14.27 -5.06 -11.94
CA ASP A 123 -13.43 -4.11 -12.66
C ASP A 123 -12.29 -3.57 -11.79
N GLU A 124 -11.16 -3.20 -12.42
CA GLU A 124 -9.96 -2.72 -11.72
C GLU A 124 -10.22 -1.54 -10.78
N SER A 125 -11.10 -0.62 -11.15
CA SER A 125 -11.47 0.51 -10.29
C SER A 125 -12.21 0.10 -9.01
N VAL A 126 -12.81 -1.09 -8.98
CA VAL A 126 -13.55 -1.58 -7.81
C VAL A 126 -12.59 -2.22 -6.83
N TRP A 127 -11.72 -3.12 -7.30
CA TRP A 127 -10.82 -3.86 -6.42
C TRP A 127 -9.48 -3.17 -6.18
N LEU A 128 -9.06 -2.18 -6.99
CA LEU A 128 -7.84 -1.39 -6.80
C LEU A 128 -8.21 0.09 -6.64
N GLN A 129 -8.07 0.60 -5.41
CA GLN A 129 -8.46 1.97 -5.07
C GLN A 129 -7.31 2.74 -4.44
N GLU A 130 -7.21 4.04 -4.70
CA GLU A 130 -6.31 4.90 -3.94
C GLU A 130 -6.80 4.99 -2.48
N TYR A 131 -5.90 4.73 -1.53
CA TYR A 131 -6.21 4.85 -0.12
C TYR A 131 -5.63 6.15 0.44
N ILE A 132 -6.51 7.03 0.90
CA ILE A 132 -6.14 8.23 1.63
C ILE A 132 -6.35 7.93 3.12
N PRO A 133 -5.28 7.88 3.94
CA PRO A 133 -5.45 7.66 5.37
C PRO A 133 -6.29 8.80 5.94
N PRO A 134 -7.26 8.50 6.83
CA PRO A 134 -7.98 9.56 7.52
C PRO A 134 -6.94 10.42 8.23
N THR A 135 -7.02 11.74 8.02
CA THR A 135 -6.22 12.67 8.82
C THR A 135 -6.61 12.44 10.27
N ALA A 136 -5.71 11.87 11.06
CA ALA A 136 -5.94 11.70 12.48
C ALA A 136 -6.29 13.07 13.03
N ALA A 137 -7.54 13.29 13.43
CA ALA A 137 -7.89 14.42 14.27
C ALA A 137 -6.97 14.29 15.48
N VAL A 138 -6.04 15.23 15.62
CA VAL A 138 -5.19 15.33 16.81
C VAL A 138 -6.17 15.39 17.97
N ALA A 139 -6.35 14.28 18.68
CA ALA A 139 -7.05 14.31 19.95
C ALA A 139 -6.33 15.39 20.77
N PRO A 140 -7.02 16.41 21.31
CA PRO A 140 -6.35 17.35 22.20
C PRO A 140 -5.66 16.49 23.25
N VAL A 141 -4.35 16.66 23.37
CA VAL A 141 -3.56 16.02 24.42
C VAL A 141 -4.28 16.35 25.71
N SER A 142 -4.97 15.38 26.29
CA SER A 142 -5.57 15.54 27.61
C SER A 142 -4.40 15.90 28.53
N GLN A 143 -4.37 17.15 28.98
CA GLN A 143 -3.41 17.56 30.01
C GLN A 143 -3.71 16.67 31.21
N GLU A 144 -2.88 15.65 31.41
CA GLU A 144 -2.89 14.85 32.62
C GLU A 144 -2.71 15.85 33.77
N PRO A 145 -3.67 15.95 34.71
CA PRO A 145 -3.60 16.96 35.74
C PRO A 145 -2.29 16.74 36.50
N GLU A 146 -1.41 17.73 36.41
CA GLU A 146 -0.19 17.81 37.19
C GLU A 146 -0.60 17.64 38.67
N ILE A 147 -0.30 16.47 39.24
CA ILE A 147 -0.60 16.19 40.64
C ILE A 147 0.31 17.12 41.43
N VAL A 148 -0.22 18.27 41.82
CA VAL A 148 0.37 19.15 42.81
C VAL A 148 0.48 18.32 44.08
N SER A 149 1.69 17.86 44.38
CA SER A 149 2.00 17.12 45.59
C SER A 149 1.93 18.14 46.71
N ASP A 150 0.80 18.15 47.39
CA ASP A 150 0.52 19.07 48.48
C ASP A 150 1.60 18.93 49.57
N GLU A 151 2.07 20.09 49.97
CA GLU A 151 3.23 20.37 50.79
C GLU A 151 3.20 19.58 52.11
N LEU A 152 4.35 18.99 52.46
CA LEU A 152 4.60 18.37 53.77
C LEU A 152 4.08 19.30 54.88
N ILE A 153 3.06 18.87 55.63
CA ILE A 153 2.80 19.42 56.96
C ILE A 153 4.00 19.02 57.83
N PRO A 154 4.82 19.96 58.33
CA PRO A 154 5.84 19.62 59.30
C PRO A 154 5.14 19.17 60.57
N THR A 155 5.32 17.91 60.93
CA THR A 155 4.92 17.39 62.23
C THR A 155 6.06 17.67 63.20
N ASP A 156 6.01 18.83 63.87
CA ASP A 156 6.89 19.11 65.00
C ASP A 156 6.08 19.70 66.17
N PHE A 157 5.95 18.84 67.19
CA PHE A 157 5.94 19.04 68.65
C PHE A 157 5.17 20.22 69.28
#